data_AF-A0A3C1X517-F1
#
_entry.id   AF-A0A3C1X517-F1
#
_cell.length_a   1.000
_cell.length_b   1.000
_cell.length_c   1.000
_cell.angle_alpha   90.00
_cell.angle_beta   90.00
_cell.angle_gamma   90.00
#
_symmetry.space_group_name_H-M   'P 1'
#
loop_
_entity.id
_entity.type
_entity.pdbx_description
1 polymer ?
#
loop_
_entity_poly.entity_id
_entity_poly.type
_entity_poly.pdbx_seq_one_letter_code
_entity_poly.pdbx_strand_id
1 'polypeptide(L)' 'LQPAPDADPLTLLRRLSLDLIGLPPTPAQQHEFADAWQHDPQQAVQVTADRLLAMPQFGERWGRH' A
#
# COMPACT_ATOMS: atom_id res chain seq x y z
N LEU A 1 10.64 20.77 16.43
CA LEU A 1 10.51 19.31 16.22
C LEU A 1 10.32 19.11 14.72
N GLN A 2 11.39 18.78 13.99
CA GLN A 2 11.23 18.23 12.64
C GLN A 2 10.44 16.93 12.82
N PRO A 3 9.31 16.73 12.13
CA PRO A 3 8.66 15.42 12.16
C PRO A 3 9.74 14.41 11.76
N ALA A 4 9.89 13.34 12.55
CA ALA A 4 10.70 12.20 12.14
C ALA A 4 10.27 11.87 10.71
N PRO A 5 11.20 11.73 9.74
CA PRO A 5 10.84 11.67 8.34
C PRO A 5 9.74 10.63 8.20
N ASP A 6 8.55 11.09 7.82
CA ASP A 6 7.35 10.27 7.66
C ASP A 6 7.78 8.94 7.05
N ALA A 7 7.41 7.83 7.69
CA ALA A 7 7.87 6.49 7.33
C ALA A 7 7.97 6.37 5.82
N ASP A 8 9.17 6.05 5.31
CA ASP A 8 9.48 6.06 3.88
C ASP A 8 8.30 5.44 3.11
N PRO A 9 7.71 6.12 2.12
CA PRO A 9 6.44 5.72 1.52
C PRO A 9 6.46 4.28 1.01
N LEU A 10 7.63 3.79 0.57
CA LEU A 10 7.78 2.40 0.13
C LEU A 10 7.75 1.41 1.30
N THR A 11 8.22 1.81 2.48
CA THR A 11 8.09 1.03 3.72
C THR A 11 6.61 0.87 4.11
N LEU A 12 5.82 1.95 4.02
CA LEU A 12 4.38 1.89 4.29
C LEU A 12 3.67 0.99 3.28
N LEU A 13 3.91 1.19 1.98
CA LEU A 13 3.35 0.37 0.91
C LEU A 13 3.67 -1.11 1.12
N ARG A 14 4.93 -1.43 1.41
CA ARG A 14 5.37 -2.81 1.63
C ARG A 14 4.61 -3.46 2.78
N ARG A 15 4.41 -2.74 3.89
CA ARG A 15 3.63 -3.22 5.03
C ARG A 15 2.18 -3.47 4.63
N LEU A 16 1.54 -2.52 3.95
CA LEU A 16 0.16 -2.62 3.50
C LEU A 16 -0.06 -3.83 2.58
N SER A 17 0.82 -4.04 1.59
CA SER A 17 0.71 -5.18 0.67
C SER A 17 0.88 -6.53 1.38
N LEU A 18 1.84 -6.64 2.30
CA LEU A 18 2.04 -7.88 3.07
C LEU A 18 0.88 -8.15 4.03
N ASP A 19 0.33 -7.11 4.65
CA ASP A 19 -0.78 -7.22 5.60
C ASP A 19 -2.10 -7.55 4.90
N LEU A 20 -2.37 -6.99 3.71
CA LEU A 20 -3.61 -7.24 2.99
C LEU A 20 -3.54 -8.50 2.13
N ILE A 21 -2.55 -8.61 1.25
CA ILE A 21 -2.48 -9.68 0.23
C ILE A 21 -1.34 -10.68 0.45
N GLY A 22 -0.47 -10.47 1.43
CA GLY A 22 0.64 -11.39 1.74
C GLY A 22 1.79 -11.38 0.72
N LEU A 23 1.78 -10.45 -0.23
CA LEU A 23 2.78 -10.34 -1.29
C LEU A 23 3.48 -8.98 -1.20
N PRO A 24 4.77 -8.90 -1.54
CA PRO A 24 5.47 -7.63 -1.65
C PRO A 24 4.94 -6.82 -2.85
N PRO A 25 4.96 -5.47 -2.78
CA PRO A 25 4.56 -4.62 -3.88
C PRO A 25 5.53 -4.74 -5.07
N THR A 26 5.00 -4.69 -6.28
CA THR A 26 5.81 -4.68 -7.51
C THR A 26 6.54 -3.33 -7.68
N PRO A 27 7.62 -3.27 -8.48
CA PRO A 27 8.31 -2.01 -8.77
C PRO A 27 7.39 -0.93 -9.35
N ALA A 28 6.40 -1.34 -10.17
CA ALA A 28 5.41 -0.43 -10.72
C ALA A 28 4.52 0.17 -9.62
N GLN A 29 4.03 -0.66 -8.70
CA GLN A 29 3.23 -0.19 -7.55
C GLN A 29 4.04 0.73 -6.63
N GLN A 30 5.33 0.46 -6.45
CA GLN A 30 6.23 1.33 -5.68
C GLN A 30 6.35 2.71 -6.31
N HIS A 31 6.53 2.78 -7.63
CA HIS A 31 6.61 4.06 -8.34
C HIS A 31 5.28 4.82 -8.30
N GLU A 32 4.16 4.14 -8.57
CA GLU A 32 2.82 4.74 -8.54
C GLU A 32 2.47 5.28 -7.15
N PHE A 33 2.79 4.52 -6.09
CA PHE A 33 2.57 4.95 -4.72
C PHE A 33 3.45 6.14 -4.33
N ALA A 34 4.74 6.12 -4.71
CA ALA A 34 5.66 7.21 -4.41
C ALA A 34 5.28 8.52 -5.13
N ASP A 35 4.73 8.43 -6.34
CA ASP A 35 4.20 9.59 -7.06
C ASP A 35 2.91 10.12 -6.41
N ALA A 36 1.95 9.24 -6.13
CA ALA A 36 0.71 9.61 -5.44
C ALA A 36 0.96 10.19 -4.05
N TRP A 37 1.93 9.65 -3.31
CA TRP A 37 2.32 10.12 -1.98
C TRP A 37 2.84 11.55 -1.98
N GLN A 38 3.55 11.98 -3.03
CA GLN A 38 4.02 13.36 -3.15
C GLN A 38 2.88 14.37 -3.33
N HIS A 39 1.75 13.92 -3.90
CA HIS A 39 0.58 14.77 -4.13
C HIS A 39 -0.36 14.77 -2.91
N ASP A 40 -0.75 13.59 -2.43
CA ASP A 40 -1.64 13.42 -1.28
C ASP A 40 -1.39 12.05 -0.61
N PRO A 41 -0.60 12.02 0.49
CA PRO A 41 -0.30 10.80 1.23
C PRO A 41 -1.55 10.04 1.70
N GLN A 42 -2.58 10.78 2.14
CA GLN A 42 -3.80 10.17 2.68
C GLN A 42 -4.58 9.48 1.57
N GLN A 43 -4.77 10.16 0.45
CA GLN A 43 -5.44 9.59 -0.72
C GLN A 43 -4.64 8.41 -1.31
N ALA A 44 -3.31 8.52 -1.38
CA ALA A 44 -2.44 7.45 -1.87
C ALA A 44 -2.63 6.15 -1.06
N VAL A 45 -2.72 6.25 0.27
CA VAL A 45 -2.99 5.11 1.14
C VAL A 45 -4.40 4.55 0.89
N GLN A 46 -5.43 5.40 0.83
CA GLN A 46 -6.81 4.95 0.63
C GLN A 46 -7.00 4.23 -0.70
N VAL A 47 -6.53 4.81 -1.81
CA VAL A 47 -6.64 4.23 -3.15
C VAL A 47 -5.85 2.91 -3.23
N THR A 48 -4.67 2.86 -2.63
CA THR A 48 -3.85 1.64 -2.61
C THR A 48 -4.50 0.54 -1.79
N ALA A 49 -5.05 0.86 -0.62
CA ALA A 49 -5.77 -0.09 0.21
C ALA A 49 -6.96 -0.69 -0.55
N ASP A 50 -7.79 0.16 -1.18
CA ASP A 50 -8.96 -0.28 -1.96
C ASP A 50 -8.57 -1.22 -3.10
N ARG A 51 -7.52 -0.88 -3.87
CA ARG A 51 -6.99 -1.74 -4.93
C ARG A 51 -6.49 -3.08 -4.41
N LEU A 52 -5.77 -3.09 -3.30
CA LEU A 52 -5.25 -4.32 -2.68
C LEU A 52 -6.40 -5.19 -2.14
N LEU A 53 -7.46 -4.60 -1.59
CA LEU A 53 -8.66 -5.32 -1.15
C LEU A 53 -9.44 -5.94 -2.31
N ALA A 54 -9.42 -5.29 -3.49
CA ALA A 54 -10.07 -5.77 -4.70
C ALA A 54 -9.28 -6.87 -5.45
N MET A 55 -8.02 -7.12 -5.08
CA MET A 55 -7.16 -8.11 -5.73
C MET A 55 -7.59 -9.54 -5.39
N PRO A 56 -7.59 -10.50 -6.35
CA PRO A 56 -7.97 -11.89 -6.08
C PRO A 56 -7.08 -12.57 -5.03
N GLN A 57 -5.82 -12.11 -4.90
CA GLN A 57 -4.88 -12.58 -3.87
C GLN A 57 -5.35 -12.22 -2.44
N PHE A 58 -6.21 -11.21 -2.28
CA PHE A 58 -6.87 -10.92 -1.00
C PHE A 58 -7.87 -12.02 -0.62
N GLY A 59 -8.66 -12.49 -1.60
CA GLY A 59 -9.69 -13.52 -1.42
C GLY A 59 -9.15 -14.89 -1.02
N GLU A 60 -7.94 -15.25 -1.46
CA GLU A 60 -7.29 -16.51 -1.08
C GLU A 60 -7.00 -16.61 0.43
N ARG A 61 -6.89 -15.47 1.15
CA ARG A 61 -6.61 -15.43 2.59
C ARG A 61 -7.84 -15.15 3.47
N TRP A 62 -8.87 -14.51 2.92
CA TRP A 62 -10.09 -14.09 3.65
C TRP A 62 -11.39 -14.74 3.15
N GLY A 63 -11.34 -15.59 2.12
CA GLY A 63 -12.47 -16.31 1.51
C GLY A 63 -13.08 -17.44 2.35
N ARG A 64 -13.18 -17.24 3.67
CA ARG A 64 -13.95 -18.09 4.58
C ARG A 64 -14.90 -17.24 5.44
N HIS A 65 -15.85 -16.54 4.81
CA HIS A 65 -17.06 -16.05 5.48
C HIS A 65 -18.24 -16.09 4.52
#